data_AF-A0A7S2IZ09-F1
#
_entry.id   AF-A0A7S2IZ09-F1
#
_cell.length_a   1.000
_cell.length_b   1.000
_cell.length_c   1.000
_cell.angle_alpha   90.00
_cell.angle_beta   90.00
_cell.angle_gamma   90.00
#
_symmetry.space_group_name_H-M   'P 1'
#
loop_
_entity.id
_entity.type
_entity.pdbx_description
1 polymer ?
#
loop_
_entity_poly.entity_id
_entity_poly.type
_entity_poly.pdbx_seq_one_letter_code
_entity_poly.pdbx_strand_id
1 'polypeptide(L)'
;MLSVPLGAAAVLLAFATVAGHAGHSGRVYAGHAGRAASQLQAAALDQAQCNVSEAFRKQDSNQCVRERNTISNDLQRTSLSRQKECDDAARLLVVACESSHGAYVQGLNYVAKLAMESAFSQDQFGVVYKKILDFLIPSGAPDVKQPALWPTFTKLVENIVSHRQLKTVLAYEIAGHAFVEQWARLFEHWLPLVLRQEAFRIVEKYGDAGILALTLAIIKTHKSRFKEVLDFIDGDPDERKFSFKSEVRAKFRGLFEDARPSWWPFSRTRNKKFLDEVALATRQIQNLNNEGNRMMKNTLDGKR
;
A
#
# COMPACT_ATOMS: atom_id res chain seq x y z
N MET A 1 36.17 -21.47 -3.98
CA MET A 1 36.15 -21.77 -5.42
C MET A 1 34.72 -21.64 -5.89
N LEU A 2 34.37 -20.50 -6.49
CA LEU A 2 33.01 -20.20 -6.96
C LEU A 2 33.04 -20.15 -8.49
N SER A 3 32.32 -21.10 -9.09
CA SER A 3 32.09 -21.24 -10.52
C SER A 3 31.06 -20.21 -10.98
N VAL A 4 31.51 -19.24 -11.77
CA VAL A 4 30.64 -18.30 -12.50
C VAL A 4 30.06 -19.04 -13.73
N PRO A 5 28.76 -18.91 -14.04
CA PRO A 5 28.15 -19.60 -15.17
C PRO A 5 28.68 -19.02 -16.50
N LEU A 6 29.28 -19.89 -17.32
CA LEU A 6 29.90 -19.65 -18.63
C LEU A 6 28.94 -19.11 -19.73
N GLY A 7 27.68 -18.82 -19.40
CA GLY A 7 26.69 -18.34 -20.38
C GLY A 7 26.79 -16.85 -20.74
N ALA A 8 27.32 -16.00 -19.85
CA ALA A 8 27.37 -14.55 -20.09
C ALA A 8 28.62 -14.10 -20.86
N ALA A 9 29.71 -14.87 -20.81
CA ALA A 9 30.96 -14.54 -21.52
C ALA A 9 30.87 -14.81 -23.03
N ALA A 10 30.06 -15.79 -23.45
CA ALA A 10 29.91 -16.16 -24.86
C ALA A 10 29.16 -15.08 -25.68
N VAL A 11 28.24 -14.34 -25.07
CA VAL A 11 27.49 -13.27 -25.75
C VAL A 11 28.38 -12.05 -26.01
N LEU A 12 29.33 -11.74 -25.12
CA LEU A 12 30.25 -10.61 -25.28
C LEU A 12 31.34 -10.86 -26.33
N LEU A 13 31.75 -12.12 -26.56
CA LEU A 13 32.72 -12.48 -27.60
C LEU A 13 32.13 -12.49 -29.01
N ALA A 14 30.81 -12.68 -29.17
CA ALA A 14 30.15 -12.66 -30.47
C ALA A 14 30.03 -11.26 -31.08
N PHE A 15 30.02 -10.19 -30.27
CA PHE A 15 29.97 -8.81 -30.77
C PHE A 15 31.36 -8.23 -31.13
N ALA A 16 32.44 -8.82 -30.61
CA ALA A 16 33.80 -8.38 -30.92
C ALA A 16 34.29 -8.87 -32.31
N THR A 17 33.82 -10.03 -32.77
CA THR A 17 34.23 -10.61 -34.06
C THR A 17 33.52 -10.01 -35.28
N VAL A 18 32.41 -9.29 -35.10
CA VAL A 18 31.73 -8.58 -36.21
C VAL A 18 32.35 -7.19 -36.47
N ALA A 19 33.14 -6.65 -35.54
CA ALA A 19 33.77 -5.32 -35.66
C ALA A 19 35.14 -5.33 -36.37
N GLY A 20 35.56 -6.46 -36.96
CA GLY A 20 36.87 -6.61 -37.59
C GLY A 20 36.97 -6.23 -39.06
N HIS A 21 35.87 -5.84 -39.74
CA HIS A 21 35.84 -5.62 -41.20
C HIS A 21 35.04 -4.37 -41.64
N ALA A 22 35.14 -3.26 -40.90
CA ALA A 22 34.61 -1.98 -41.39
C ALA A 22 35.54 -0.83 -40.99
N GLY A 23 36.11 -0.18 -42.02
CA GLY A 23 36.97 0.98 -41.87
C GLY A 23 36.29 2.15 -41.17
N HIS A 24 37.12 2.90 -40.42
CA HIS A 24 36.95 4.26 -39.89
C HIS A 24 35.66 4.68 -39.15
N SER A 25 34.59 3.88 -39.09
CA SER A 25 33.36 4.20 -38.34
C SER A 25 33.28 3.52 -36.95
N GLY A 26 34.21 2.59 -36.64
CA GLY A 26 34.17 1.77 -35.40
C GLY A 26 34.44 2.52 -34.09
N ARG A 27 35.03 3.72 -34.12
CA ARG A 27 35.37 4.48 -32.89
C ARG A 27 34.16 5.12 -32.21
N VAL A 28 33.14 5.49 -32.96
CA VAL A 28 31.93 6.14 -32.39
C VAL A 28 31.00 5.10 -31.75
N TYR A 29 30.85 3.92 -32.36
CA TYR A 29 30.02 2.84 -31.83
C TYR A 29 30.59 2.18 -30.57
N ALA A 30 31.92 2.05 -30.45
CA ALA A 30 32.57 1.55 -29.24
C ALA A 30 32.36 2.48 -28.02
N GLY A 31 32.33 3.80 -28.25
CA GLY A 31 32.07 4.79 -27.19
C GLY A 31 30.62 4.77 -26.67
N HIS A 32 29.65 4.55 -27.55
CA HIS A 32 28.24 4.42 -27.16
C HIS A 32 27.93 3.07 -26.50
N ALA A 33 28.51 1.96 -27.00
CA ALA A 33 28.38 0.65 -26.38
C ALA A 33 29.08 0.59 -25.01
N GLY A 34 30.24 1.23 -24.84
CA GLY A 34 30.94 1.33 -23.55
C GLY A 34 30.18 2.17 -22.52
N ARG A 35 29.51 3.25 -22.92
CA ARG A 35 28.63 4.04 -22.03
C ARG A 35 27.35 3.29 -21.68
N ALA A 36 26.72 2.61 -22.64
CA ALA A 36 25.54 1.79 -22.37
C ALA A 36 25.87 0.60 -21.45
N ALA A 37 27.00 -0.08 -21.66
CA ALA A 37 27.49 -1.16 -20.80
C ALA A 37 27.88 -0.65 -19.40
N SER A 38 28.54 0.51 -19.30
CA SER A 38 28.86 1.15 -18.02
C SER A 38 27.60 1.60 -17.27
N GLN A 39 26.57 2.10 -17.96
CA GLN A 39 25.29 2.48 -17.36
C GLN A 39 24.47 1.25 -16.96
N LEU A 40 24.49 0.18 -17.76
CA LEU A 40 23.87 -1.10 -17.40
C LEU A 40 24.59 -1.78 -16.24
N GLN A 41 25.91 -1.66 -16.16
CA GLN A 41 26.71 -2.23 -15.07
C GLN A 41 26.61 -1.39 -13.78
N ALA A 42 26.50 -0.06 -13.87
CA ALA A 42 26.16 0.80 -12.75
C ALA A 42 24.72 0.59 -12.27
N ALA A 43 23.75 0.43 -13.18
CA ALA A 43 22.37 0.11 -12.84
C ALA A 43 22.19 -1.32 -12.28
N ALA A 44 23.02 -2.27 -12.74
CA ALA A 44 23.06 -3.63 -12.18
C ALA A 44 23.82 -3.71 -10.84
N LEU A 45 24.73 -2.77 -10.56
CA LEU A 45 25.41 -2.63 -9.27
C LEU A 45 24.59 -1.83 -8.24
N ASP A 46 23.75 -0.90 -8.68
CA ASP A 46 22.85 -0.11 -7.82
C ASP A 46 21.48 -0.79 -7.56
N GLN A 47 21.22 -1.97 -8.15
CA GLN A 47 20.28 -2.92 -7.56
C GLN A 47 20.90 -3.54 -6.31
N ALA A 48 21.28 -2.69 -5.34
CA ALA A 48 21.59 -3.09 -4.00
C ALA A 48 20.35 -3.81 -3.46
N GLN A 49 20.39 -5.13 -3.41
CA GLN A 49 19.42 -5.90 -2.65
C GLN A 49 19.38 -5.27 -1.27
N CYS A 50 18.23 -4.74 -0.84
CA CYS A 50 18.06 -4.21 0.52
C CYS A 50 18.51 -5.27 1.52
N ASN A 51 19.76 -5.17 1.99
CA ASN A 51 20.33 -6.13 2.92
C ASN A 51 20.13 -5.59 4.32
N VAL A 52 18.95 -5.83 4.88
CA VAL A 52 18.53 -5.26 6.16
C VAL A 52 19.29 -5.81 7.37
N SER A 53 20.29 -6.68 7.16
CA SER A 53 20.95 -7.46 8.22
C SER A 53 21.54 -6.63 9.35
N GLU A 54 21.95 -5.38 9.10
CA GLU A 54 22.48 -4.49 10.12
C GLU A 54 21.40 -3.91 11.05
N ALA A 55 20.20 -3.62 10.51
CA ALA A 55 19.06 -3.13 11.29
C ALA A 55 18.54 -4.17 12.30
N PHE A 56 18.71 -5.47 12.01
CA PHE A 56 18.26 -6.57 12.87
C PHE A 56 19.35 -7.15 13.78
N ARG A 57 20.60 -6.67 13.70
CA ARG A 57 21.77 -7.32 14.31
C ARG A 57 21.86 -7.20 15.84
N LYS A 58 20.97 -6.43 16.48
CA LYS A 58 21.00 -6.13 17.93
C LYS A 58 19.79 -6.64 18.71
N GLN A 59 18.93 -7.46 18.13
CA GLN A 59 17.68 -7.89 18.75
C GLN A 59 17.50 -9.40 18.57
N ASP A 60 17.74 -10.19 19.62
CA ASP A 60 17.85 -11.65 19.53
C ASP A 60 16.57 -12.43 19.87
N SER A 61 15.47 -11.78 20.30
CA SER A 61 14.30 -12.52 20.80
C SER A 61 12.91 -11.96 20.49
N ASN A 62 12.78 -10.90 19.69
CA ASN A 62 11.49 -10.24 19.49
C ASN A 62 10.72 -10.79 18.28
N GLN A 63 9.39 -10.84 18.37
CA GLN A 63 8.53 -11.35 17.29
C GLN A 63 8.72 -10.61 15.95
N CYS A 64 9.08 -9.33 15.98
CA CYS A 64 9.46 -8.55 14.79
C CYS A 64 10.70 -9.07 14.08
N VAL A 65 11.64 -9.70 14.80
CA VAL A 65 12.84 -10.31 14.22
C VAL A 65 12.46 -11.60 13.47
N ARG A 66 11.41 -12.31 13.91
CA ARG A 66 10.84 -13.43 13.14
C ARG A 66 10.24 -12.97 11.82
N GLU A 67 9.70 -11.76 11.77
CA GLU A 67 9.20 -11.11 10.56
C GLU A 67 10.29 -10.49 9.66
N ARG A 68 11.58 -10.64 10.01
CA ARG A 68 12.71 -10.07 9.27
C ARG A 68 12.69 -10.43 7.78
N ASN A 69 12.41 -11.70 7.46
CA ASN A 69 12.36 -12.14 6.07
C ASN A 69 11.22 -11.46 5.31
N THR A 70 10.05 -11.33 5.95
CA THR A 70 8.88 -10.63 5.39
C THR A 70 9.20 -9.15 5.14
N ILE A 71 9.72 -8.45 6.15
CA ILE A 71 10.11 -7.04 6.06
C ILE A 71 11.18 -6.84 4.98
N SER A 72 12.20 -7.69 4.93
CA SER A 72 13.26 -7.62 3.92
C SER A 72 12.69 -7.78 2.51
N ASN A 73 11.82 -8.77 2.30
CA ASN A 73 11.20 -9.03 1.00
C ASN A 73 10.30 -7.86 0.55
N ASP A 74 9.57 -7.25 1.48
CA ASP A 74 8.72 -6.10 1.19
C ASP A 74 9.55 -4.84 0.90
N LEU A 75 10.64 -4.61 1.63
CA LEU A 75 11.54 -3.48 1.36
C LEU A 75 12.21 -3.59 0.00
N GLN A 76 12.55 -4.79 -0.48
CA GLN A 76 13.04 -4.99 -1.84
C GLN A 76 12.01 -4.63 -2.93
N ARG A 77 10.71 -4.71 -2.61
CA ARG A 77 9.61 -4.33 -3.52
C ARG A 77 9.22 -2.87 -3.39
N THR A 78 9.61 -2.23 -2.28
CA THR A 78 9.45 -0.80 -2.05
C THR A 78 10.56 -0.13 -2.85
N SER A 79 10.26 0.63 -3.89
CA SER A 79 11.29 1.24 -4.75
C SER A 79 12.18 2.24 -3.97
N LEU A 80 13.12 1.73 -3.18
CA LEU A 80 14.13 2.42 -2.39
C LEU A 80 15.42 2.37 -3.20
N SER A 81 16.02 3.53 -3.40
CA SER A 81 17.08 3.71 -4.39
C SER A 81 18.48 3.47 -3.81
N ARG A 82 18.61 3.50 -2.49
CA ARG A 82 19.90 3.44 -1.79
C ARG A 82 19.83 2.48 -0.61
N GLN A 83 20.92 1.77 -0.34
CA GLN A 83 21.03 0.88 0.84
C GLN A 83 20.71 1.61 2.15
N LYS A 84 21.17 2.87 2.29
CA LYS A 84 20.85 3.70 3.45
C LYS A 84 19.33 3.88 3.65
N GLU A 85 18.57 4.04 2.56
CA GLU A 85 17.11 4.16 2.62
C GLU A 85 16.47 2.86 3.07
N CYS A 86 16.98 1.71 2.59
CA CYS A 86 16.56 0.39 3.09
C CYS A 86 16.80 0.25 4.59
N ASP A 87 17.98 0.66 5.08
CA ASP A 87 18.34 0.54 6.49
C ASP A 87 17.51 1.48 7.38
N ASP A 88 17.27 2.71 6.92
CA ASP A 88 16.39 3.68 7.59
C ASP A 88 14.95 3.16 7.67
N ALA A 89 14.40 2.63 6.57
CA ALA A 89 13.06 2.05 6.54
C ALA A 89 12.94 0.81 7.43
N ALA A 90 13.94 -0.08 7.40
CA ALA A 90 13.99 -1.26 8.26
C ALA A 90 14.02 -0.87 9.74
N ARG A 91 14.82 0.13 10.12
CA ARG A 91 14.85 0.65 11.50
C ARG A 91 13.49 1.15 11.95
N LEU A 92 12.81 1.95 11.13
CA LEU A 92 11.47 2.45 11.45
C LEU A 92 10.49 1.29 11.68
N LEU A 93 10.44 0.32 10.75
CA LEU A 93 9.53 -0.82 10.81
C LEU A 93 9.77 -1.68 12.05
N VAL A 94 11.04 -1.98 12.36
CA VAL A 94 11.40 -2.79 13.51
C VAL A 94 10.97 -2.11 14.81
N VAL A 95 11.31 -0.84 15.01
CA VAL A 95 10.96 -0.13 16.25
C VAL A 95 9.44 -0.01 16.41
N ALA A 96 8.72 0.31 15.34
CA ALA A 96 7.26 0.42 15.41
C ALA A 96 6.59 -0.95 15.67
N CYS A 97 7.07 -2.01 15.04
CA CYS A 97 6.60 -3.37 15.26
C CYS A 97 6.78 -3.80 16.73
N GLU A 98 7.93 -3.51 17.33
CA GLU A 98 8.21 -3.87 18.74
C GLU A 98 7.28 -3.15 19.70
N SER A 99 6.94 -1.89 19.41
CA SER A 99 5.98 -1.11 20.19
C SER A 99 4.51 -1.55 20.00
N SER A 100 4.22 -2.40 19.01
CA SER A 100 2.88 -2.76 18.56
C SER A 100 2.62 -4.27 18.61
N HIS A 101 2.86 -4.88 19.78
CA HIS A 101 2.66 -6.32 20.03
C HIS A 101 3.46 -7.28 19.13
N GLY A 102 4.48 -6.78 18.44
CA GLY A 102 5.38 -7.61 17.67
C GLY A 102 4.87 -8.07 16.31
N ALA A 103 3.75 -7.50 15.82
CA ALA A 103 3.16 -7.89 14.53
C ALA A 103 3.56 -6.94 13.40
N TYR A 104 3.80 -7.51 12.22
CA TYR A 104 4.03 -6.79 10.96
C TYR A 104 2.92 -7.12 9.97
N VAL A 105 2.42 -6.10 9.27
CA VAL A 105 1.45 -6.25 8.17
C VAL A 105 2.11 -5.82 6.88
N GLN A 106 2.03 -6.68 5.86
CA GLN A 106 2.51 -6.37 4.53
C GLN A 106 1.84 -5.09 4.00
N GLY A 107 2.66 -4.17 3.50
CA GLY A 107 2.23 -2.86 3.04
C GLY A 107 2.73 -1.70 3.91
N LEU A 108 3.05 -1.95 5.18
CA LEU A 108 3.56 -0.92 6.09
C LEU A 108 4.96 -0.40 5.69
N ASN A 109 5.71 -1.17 4.91
CA ASN A 109 6.93 -0.74 4.22
C ASN A 109 6.72 0.53 3.37
N TYR A 110 5.57 0.69 2.73
CA TYR A 110 5.24 1.88 1.94
C TYR A 110 4.85 3.08 2.80
N VAL A 111 4.38 2.86 4.02
CA VAL A 111 4.12 3.90 5.02
C VAL A 111 5.45 4.39 5.60
N ALA A 112 6.41 3.48 5.85
CA ALA A 112 7.76 3.83 6.29
C ALA A 112 8.48 4.66 5.23
N LYS A 113 8.42 4.25 3.96
CA LYS A 113 8.94 5.03 2.83
C LYS A 113 8.33 6.44 2.79
N LEU A 114 7.00 6.56 2.90
CA LEU A 114 6.33 7.85 2.92
C LEU A 114 6.80 8.74 4.07
N ALA A 115 6.98 8.15 5.27
CA ALA A 115 7.47 8.87 6.45
C ALA A 115 8.86 9.45 6.22
N MET A 116 9.76 8.67 5.62
CA MET A 116 11.10 9.12 5.25
C MET A 116 11.09 10.22 4.20
N GLU A 117 10.36 10.03 3.09
CA GLU A 117 10.26 11.01 2.00
C GLU A 117 9.63 12.34 2.42
N SER A 118 8.80 12.30 3.47
CA SER A 118 8.05 13.46 3.98
C SER A 118 8.62 14.03 5.27
N ALA A 119 9.76 13.51 5.75
CA ALA A 119 10.40 13.90 7.01
C ALA A 119 9.46 13.86 8.24
N PHE A 120 8.55 12.89 8.29
CA PHE A 120 7.76 12.61 9.50
C PHE A 120 8.67 12.00 10.57
N SER A 121 8.45 12.34 11.83
CA SER A 121 9.28 11.80 12.91
C SER A 121 9.01 10.30 13.11
N GLN A 122 9.97 9.61 13.72
CA GLN A 122 9.83 8.20 14.09
C GLN A 122 8.64 7.98 15.03
N ASP A 123 8.37 8.92 15.95
CA ASP A 123 7.22 8.83 16.86
C ASP A 123 5.90 8.94 16.10
N GLN A 124 5.79 9.87 15.15
CA GLN A 124 4.61 10.00 14.31
C GLN A 124 4.38 8.73 13.48
N PHE A 125 5.46 8.17 12.92
CA PHE A 125 5.40 6.89 12.22
C PHE A 125 4.91 5.77 13.14
N GLY A 126 5.44 5.65 14.36
CA GLY A 126 5.00 4.64 15.33
C GLY A 126 3.51 4.77 15.67
N VAL A 127 3.00 5.99 15.84
CA VAL A 127 1.57 6.25 16.07
C VAL A 127 0.71 5.80 14.89
N VAL A 128 1.08 6.17 13.66
CA VAL A 128 0.34 5.78 12.45
C VAL A 128 0.41 4.27 12.22
N TYR A 129 1.59 3.68 12.37
CA TYR A 129 1.81 2.24 12.28
C TYR A 129 0.86 1.49 13.21
N LYS A 130 0.85 1.85 14.50
CA LYS A 130 0.00 1.21 15.50
C LYS A 130 -1.48 1.35 15.15
N LYS A 131 -1.92 2.54 14.74
CA LYS A 131 -3.32 2.79 14.36
C LYS A 131 -3.78 1.96 13.16
N ILE A 132 -2.91 1.79 12.15
CA ILE A 132 -3.21 0.91 11.01
C ILE A 132 -3.24 -0.55 11.49
N LEU A 133 -2.26 -0.96 12.29
CA LEU A 133 -2.18 -2.33 12.80
C LEU A 133 -3.42 -2.70 13.62
N ASP A 134 -3.78 -1.90 14.63
CA ASP A 134 -4.94 -2.12 15.50
C ASP A 134 -6.25 -2.17 14.71
N PHE A 135 -6.31 -1.41 13.61
CA PHE A 135 -7.47 -1.39 12.72
C PHE A 135 -7.59 -2.66 11.86
N LEU A 136 -6.46 -3.20 11.37
CA LEU A 136 -6.43 -4.34 10.45
C LEU A 136 -6.32 -5.71 11.15
N ILE A 137 -5.67 -5.73 12.31
CA ILE A 137 -5.47 -6.91 13.15
C ILE A 137 -5.91 -6.53 14.58
N PRO A 138 -7.21 -6.68 14.89
CA PRO A 138 -7.70 -6.48 16.25
C PRO A 138 -6.97 -7.43 17.21
N SER A 139 -6.64 -6.94 18.41
CA SER A 139 -5.84 -7.67 19.40
C SER A 139 -6.32 -9.12 19.58
N GLY A 140 -5.45 -10.08 19.29
CA GLY A 140 -5.70 -11.53 19.44
C GLY A 140 -6.09 -12.28 18.17
N ALA A 141 -6.22 -11.62 17.02
CA ALA A 141 -6.41 -12.30 15.73
C ALA A 141 -5.06 -12.65 15.07
N PRO A 142 -4.89 -13.87 14.51
CA PRO A 142 -3.67 -14.24 13.79
C PRO A 142 -3.60 -13.65 12.37
N ASP A 143 -4.75 -13.29 11.79
CA ASP A 143 -4.87 -12.89 10.39
C ASP A 143 -5.54 -11.52 10.23
N VAL A 144 -5.22 -10.86 9.12
CA VAL A 144 -5.88 -9.63 8.67
C VAL A 144 -7.36 -9.92 8.42
N LYS A 145 -8.24 -9.22 9.14
CA LYS A 145 -9.69 -9.38 9.02
C LYS A 145 -10.34 -8.10 8.52
N GLN A 146 -11.58 -8.23 8.04
CA GLN A 146 -12.42 -7.05 7.87
C GLN A 146 -12.52 -6.33 9.22
N PRO A 147 -12.21 -5.03 9.31
CA PRO A 147 -12.24 -4.30 10.58
C PRO A 147 -13.64 -4.31 11.19
N ALA A 148 -13.73 -4.15 12.51
CA ALA A 148 -15.03 -4.12 13.22
C ALA A 148 -15.99 -3.05 12.67
N LEU A 149 -15.45 -1.97 12.10
CA LEU A 149 -16.23 -0.90 11.47
C LEU A 149 -16.66 -1.21 10.02
N TRP A 150 -16.38 -2.39 9.48
CA TRP A 150 -16.75 -2.78 8.11
C TRP A 150 -18.25 -2.67 7.82
N PRO A 151 -19.18 -3.05 8.72
CA PRO A 151 -20.62 -2.84 8.50
C PRO A 151 -21.00 -1.36 8.42
N THR A 152 -20.38 -0.51 9.25
CA THR A 152 -20.58 0.95 9.22
C THR A 152 -20.04 1.53 7.91
N PHE A 153 -18.84 1.11 7.50
CA PHE A 153 -18.26 1.47 6.22
C PHE A 153 -19.19 1.11 5.06
N THR A 154 -19.72 -0.12 5.03
CA THR A 154 -20.62 -0.61 3.98
C THR A 154 -21.88 0.25 3.87
N LYS A 155 -22.53 0.56 5.00
CA LYS A 155 -23.68 1.47 5.04
C LYS A 155 -23.35 2.88 4.52
N LEU A 156 -22.17 3.40 4.84
CA LEU A 156 -21.74 4.73 4.36
C LEU A 156 -21.46 4.72 2.85
N VAL A 157 -20.91 3.62 2.31
CA VAL A 157 -20.71 3.46 0.86
C VAL A 157 -22.05 3.40 0.13
N GLU A 158 -23.08 2.75 0.68
CA GLU A 158 -24.43 2.70 0.10
C GLU A 158 -25.04 4.09 -0.10
N ASN A 159 -24.78 5.02 0.83
CA ASN A 159 -25.23 6.41 0.71
C ASN A 159 -24.53 7.16 -0.43
N ILE A 160 -23.32 6.73 -0.82
CA ILE A 160 -22.56 7.33 -1.91
C ILE A 160 -22.93 6.68 -3.24
N VAL A 161 -22.91 5.35 -3.30
CA VAL A 161 -23.17 4.53 -4.48
C VAL A 161 -24.35 3.60 -4.20
N SER A 162 -25.57 4.06 -4.48
CA SER A 162 -26.74 3.18 -4.43
C SER A 162 -26.70 2.20 -5.61
N HIS A 163 -26.37 0.93 -5.33
CA HIS A 163 -26.28 -0.12 -6.35
C HIS A 163 -26.66 -1.50 -5.77
N ARG A 164 -27.40 -2.31 -6.55
CA ARG A 164 -27.93 -3.61 -6.09
C ARG A 164 -26.85 -4.60 -5.66
N GLN A 165 -25.73 -4.64 -6.40
CA GLN A 165 -24.60 -5.54 -6.13
C GLN A 165 -23.66 -5.04 -5.01
N LEU A 166 -23.84 -3.84 -4.48
CA LEU A 166 -22.84 -3.24 -3.58
C LEU A 166 -22.62 -4.09 -2.32
N LYS A 167 -23.70 -4.47 -1.63
CA LYS A 167 -23.62 -5.30 -0.42
C LYS A 167 -22.97 -6.64 -0.71
N THR A 168 -23.40 -7.29 -1.79
CA THR A 168 -22.87 -8.57 -2.25
C THR A 168 -21.37 -8.48 -2.50
N VAL A 169 -20.93 -7.50 -3.28
CA VAL A 169 -19.52 -7.29 -3.61
C VAL A 169 -18.68 -6.97 -2.37
N LEU A 170 -19.14 -6.07 -1.48
CA LEU A 170 -18.41 -5.72 -0.26
C LEU A 170 -18.41 -6.82 0.81
N ALA A 171 -19.40 -7.73 0.78
CA ALA A 171 -19.43 -8.91 1.64
C ALA A 171 -18.39 -9.96 1.20
N TYR A 172 -17.97 -9.97 -0.08
CA TYR A 172 -16.91 -10.87 -0.52
C TYR A 172 -15.55 -10.46 0.05
N GLU A 173 -14.87 -11.44 0.63
CA GLU A 173 -13.51 -11.31 1.19
C GLU A 173 -12.53 -10.67 0.20
N ILE A 174 -12.69 -10.92 -1.11
CA ILE A 174 -11.81 -10.40 -2.15
C ILE A 174 -11.92 -8.88 -2.29
N ALA A 175 -13.13 -8.32 -2.27
CA ALA A 175 -13.29 -6.87 -2.33
C ALA A 175 -12.79 -6.24 -1.03
N GLY A 176 -13.12 -6.84 0.12
CA GLY A 176 -12.60 -6.42 1.43
C GLY A 176 -11.08 -6.40 1.48
N HIS A 177 -10.44 -7.44 0.96
CA HIS A 177 -8.98 -7.55 0.90
C HIS A 177 -8.34 -6.43 0.07
N ALA A 178 -8.97 -6.03 -1.05
CA ALA A 178 -8.45 -4.94 -1.88
C ALA A 178 -8.47 -3.58 -1.16
N PHE A 179 -9.50 -3.30 -0.34
CA PHE A 179 -9.52 -2.11 0.51
C PHE A 179 -8.47 -2.19 1.61
N VAL A 180 -8.40 -3.32 2.31
CA VAL A 180 -7.48 -3.54 3.42
C VAL A 180 -6.01 -3.45 2.99
N GLU A 181 -5.65 -4.01 1.83
CA GLU A 181 -4.31 -3.88 1.25
C GLU A 181 -3.94 -2.40 1.07
N GLN A 182 -4.89 -1.57 0.65
CA GLN A 182 -4.65 -0.14 0.40
C GLN A 182 -4.59 0.65 1.69
N TRP A 183 -5.34 0.26 2.72
CA TRP A 183 -5.22 0.82 4.05
C TRP A 183 -3.85 0.55 4.67
N ALA A 184 -3.33 -0.68 4.52
CA ALA A 184 -1.99 -1.05 4.99
C ALA A 184 -0.87 -0.25 4.32
N ARG A 185 -1.07 0.16 3.05
CA ARG A 185 -0.12 0.97 2.27
C ARG A 185 -0.35 2.47 2.37
N LEU A 186 -1.32 2.89 3.20
CA LEU A 186 -1.79 4.27 3.29
C LEU A 186 -2.05 4.88 1.90
N PHE A 187 -2.87 4.16 1.12
CA PHE A 187 -3.38 4.56 -0.18
C PHE A 187 -2.30 4.83 -1.24
N GLU A 188 -1.18 4.10 -1.19
CA GLU A 188 -0.05 4.29 -2.10
C GLU A 188 -0.43 4.41 -3.57
N HIS A 189 -1.31 3.53 -4.04
CA HIS A 189 -1.69 3.51 -5.44
C HIS A 189 -2.91 4.39 -5.74
N TRP A 190 -3.64 4.83 -4.71
CA TRP A 190 -4.89 5.59 -4.87
C TRP A 190 -4.71 7.08 -4.74
N LEU A 191 -3.70 7.52 -3.98
CA LEU A 191 -3.47 8.93 -3.69
C LEU A 191 -2.10 9.38 -4.20
N PRO A 192 -1.99 10.58 -4.82
CA PRO A 192 -0.71 11.19 -5.11
C PRO A 192 0.03 11.52 -3.80
N LEU A 193 1.36 11.63 -3.87
CA LEU A 193 2.23 11.85 -2.71
C LEU A 193 1.72 12.94 -1.76
N VAL A 194 1.31 14.10 -2.30
CA VAL A 194 0.77 15.22 -1.49
C VAL A 194 -0.46 14.81 -0.68
N LEU A 195 -1.39 14.06 -1.26
CA LEU A 195 -2.57 13.59 -0.53
C LEU A 195 -2.25 12.41 0.39
N ARG A 196 -1.20 11.63 0.12
CA ARG A 196 -0.70 10.61 1.06
C ARG A 196 -0.09 11.24 2.30
N GLN A 197 0.63 12.36 2.16
CA GLN A 197 1.12 13.13 3.31
C GLN A 197 -0.03 13.63 4.19
N GLU A 198 -1.11 14.11 3.58
CA GLU A 198 -2.32 14.47 4.33
C GLU A 198 -3.01 13.24 4.93
N ALA A 199 -3.09 12.13 4.20
CA ALA A 199 -3.63 10.88 4.71
C ALA A 199 -2.87 10.42 5.96
N PHE A 200 -1.54 10.55 5.97
CA PHE A 200 -0.71 10.24 7.13
C PHE A 200 -1.13 11.06 8.35
N ARG A 201 -1.22 12.39 8.21
CA ARG A 201 -1.65 13.31 9.29
C ARG A 201 -3.08 13.03 9.74
N ILE A 202 -3.97 12.68 8.81
CA ILE A 202 -5.36 12.33 9.10
C ILE A 202 -5.43 11.03 9.92
N VAL A 203 -4.68 9.99 9.56
CA VAL A 203 -4.63 8.74 10.33
C VAL A 203 -3.95 8.97 11.68
N GLU A 204 -2.85 9.72 11.72
CA GLU A 204 -2.17 10.12 12.95
C GLU A 204 -3.13 10.80 13.93
N LYS A 205 -4.01 11.68 13.45
CA LYS A 205 -4.98 12.40 14.29
C LYS A 205 -6.23 11.59 14.61
N TYR A 206 -6.83 10.95 13.61
CA TYR A 206 -8.19 10.39 13.69
C TYR A 206 -8.25 8.86 13.66
N GLY A 207 -7.14 8.16 13.43
CA GLY A 207 -7.08 6.69 13.45
C GLY A 207 -7.96 6.04 12.39
N ASP A 208 -8.69 5.02 12.81
CA ASP A 208 -9.64 4.24 12.01
C ASP A 208 -10.68 5.11 11.29
N ALA A 209 -11.23 6.11 11.98
CA ALA A 209 -12.17 7.07 11.39
C ALA A 209 -11.52 7.88 10.25
N GLY A 210 -10.22 8.16 10.35
CA GLY A 210 -9.43 8.78 9.29
C GLY A 210 -9.30 7.88 8.06
N ILE A 211 -8.95 6.60 8.26
CA ILE A 211 -8.83 5.60 7.18
C ILE A 211 -10.15 5.44 6.43
N LEU A 212 -11.26 5.29 7.15
CA LEU A 212 -12.58 5.16 6.56
C LEU A 212 -13.02 6.44 5.83
N ALA A 213 -12.79 7.62 6.42
CA ALA A 213 -13.13 8.90 5.80
C ALA A 213 -12.38 9.12 4.48
N LEU A 214 -11.08 8.81 4.45
CA LEU A 214 -10.27 8.85 3.23
C LEU A 214 -10.84 7.92 2.16
N THR A 215 -11.19 6.70 2.53
CA THR A 215 -11.77 5.70 1.63
C THR A 215 -13.10 6.17 1.04
N LEU A 216 -13.99 6.72 1.88
CA LEU A 216 -15.28 7.24 1.44
C LEU A 216 -15.12 8.44 0.51
N ALA A 217 -14.18 9.35 0.79
CA ALA A 217 -13.89 10.49 -0.08
C ALA A 217 -13.35 10.05 -1.45
N ILE A 218 -12.51 9.00 -1.50
CA ILE A 218 -12.02 8.39 -2.74
C ILE A 218 -13.20 7.80 -3.53
N ILE A 219 -14.04 6.97 -2.90
CA ILE A 219 -15.23 6.39 -3.54
C ILE A 219 -16.18 7.48 -4.07
N LYS A 220 -16.42 8.55 -3.28
CA LYS A 220 -17.26 9.67 -3.69
C LYS A 220 -16.68 10.41 -4.90
N THR A 221 -15.38 10.62 -4.91
CA THR A 221 -14.66 11.28 -6.02
C THR A 221 -14.75 10.45 -7.30
N HIS A 222 -14.67 9.12 -7.19
CA HIS A 222 -14.69 8.18 -8.32
C HIS A 222 -16.00 7.40 -8.44
N LYS A 223 -17.12 7.99 -7.99
CA LYS A 223 -18.43 7.33 -7.88
C LYS A 223 -18.86 6.67 -9.19
N SER A 224 -18.68 7.34 -10.33
CA SER A 224 -19.08 6.81 -11.64
C SER A 224 -18.32 5.54 -12.01
N ARG A 225 -17.00 5.52 -11.83
CA ARG A 225 -16.16 4.34 -12.08
C ARG A 225 -16.49 3.20 -11.12
N PHE A 226 -16.72 3.53 -9.84
CA PHE A 226 -17.13 2.53 -8.86
C PHE A 226 -18.46 1.89 -9.28
N LYS A 227 -19.40 2.69 -9.78
CA LYS A 227 -20.66 2.19 -10.34
C LYS A 227 -20.44 1.32 -11.59
N GLU A 228 -19.60 1.73 -12.54
CA GLU A 228 -19.28 0.94 -13.74
C GLU A 228 -18.72 -0.46 -13.39
N VAL A 229 -17.86 -0.55 -12.37
CA VAL A 229 -17.36 -1.85 -11.88
C VAL A 229 -18.49 -2.69 -11.31
N LEU A 230 -19.40 -2.08 -10.54
CA LEU A 230 -20.54 -2.80 -9.98
C LEU A 230 -21.58 -3.21 -11.04
N ASP A 231 -21.82 -2.37 -12.05
CA ASP A 231 -22.69 -2.65 -13.20
C ASP A 231 -22.11 -3.80 -14.04
N PHE A 232 -20.78 -3.96 -14.08
CA PHE A 232 -20.12 -5.09 -14.75
C PHE A 232 -20.26 -6.41 -13.98
N ILE A 233 -20.29 -6.33 -12.66
CA ILE A 233 -20.47 -7.49 -11.76
C ILE A 233 -21.95 -7.94 -11.74
N ASP A 234 -22.73 -7.53 -12.73
CA ASP A 234 -24.15 -7.84 -12.83
C ASP A 234 -24.39 -9.28 -13.31
N GLY A 235 -24.36 -10.21 -12.36
CA GLY A 235 -24.68 -11.62 -12.52
C GLY A 235 -24.77 -12.30 -11.15
N ASP A 236 -25.54 -13.39 -11.03
CA ASP A 236 -25.67 -14.10 -9.77
C ASP A 236 -24.33 -14.78 -9.41
N PRO A 237 -23.69 -14.43 -8.27
CA PRO A 237 -22.45 -15.06 -7.86
C PRO A 237 -22.55 -16.59 -7.72
N ASP A 238 -23.75 -17.12 -7.46
CA ASP A 238 -23.96 -18.56 -7.33
C ASP A 238 -23.89 -19.31 -8.66
N GLU A 239 -24.08 -18.62 -9.79
CA GLU A 239 -24.00 -19.20 -11.14
C GLU A 239 -22.56 -19.22 -11.71
N ARG A 240 -21.63 -18.42 -11.17
CA ARG A 240 -20.30 -18.16 -11.77
C ARG A 240 -19.10 -18.30 -10.82
N LYS A 241 -19.24 -19.14 -9.78
CA LYS A 241 -18.39 -19.20 -8.55
C LYS A 241 -16.87 -18.95 -8.71
N PHE A 242 -16.19 -19.55 -9.69
CA PHE A 242 -14.72 -19.41 -9.84
C PHE A 242 -14.29 -18.26 -10.76
N SER A 243 -15.03 -17.96 -11.84
CA SER A 243 -14.72 -16.83 -12.73
C SER A 243 -15.07 -15.50 -12.07
N PHE A 244 -16.18 -15.45 -11.32
CA PHE A 244 -16.67 -14.26 -10.64
C PHE A 244 -15.64 -13.70 -9.64
N LYS A 245 -15.03 -14.55 -8.81
CA LYS A 245 -13.99 -14.13 -7.85
C LYS A 245 -12.77 -13.50 -8.52
N SER A 246 -12.31 -14.09 -9.63
CA SER A 246 -11.16 -13.58 -10.39
C SER A 246 -11.50 -12.28 -11.13
N GLU A 247 -12.71 -12.17 -11.68
CA GLU A 247 -13.22 -10.96 -12.36
C GLU A 247 -13.40 -9.80 -11.38
N VAL A 248 -14.04 -10.01 -10.23
CA VAL A 248 -14.16 -9.01 -9.16
C VAL A 248 -12.78 -8.53 -8.73
N ARG A 249 -11.83 -9.44 -8.51
CA ARG A 249 -10.45 -9.10 -8.15
C ARG A 249 -9.78 -8.24 -9.24
N ALA A 250 -9.86 -8.66 -10.49
CA ALA A 250 -9.21 -7.96 -11.60
C ALA A 250 -9.82 -6.57 -11.84
N LYS A 251 -11.15 -6.42 -11.70
CA LYS A 251 -11.83 -5.14 -11.91
C LYS A 251 -11.68 -4.18 -10.75
N PHE A 252 -11.75 -4.65 -9.50
CA PHE A 252 -11.41 -3.81 -8.36
C PHE A 252 -9.94 -3.39 -8.42
N ARG A 253 -9.03 -4.32 -8.70
CA ARG A 253 -7.63 -3.98 -8.95
C ARG A 253 -7.49 -2.96 -10.08
N GLY A 254 -8.18 -3.11 -11.20
CA GLY A 254 -8.19 -2.15 -12.31
C GLY A 254 -8.72 -0.77 -11.92
N LEU A 255 -9.82 -0.69 -11.14
CA LEU A 255 -10.34 0.56 -10.59
C LEU A 255 -9.28 1.32 -9.79
N PHE A 256 -8.35 0.59 -9.18
CA PHE A 256 -7.33 1.09 -8.27
C PHE A 256 -5.97 1.32 -8.94
N GLU A 257 -5.60 0.50 -9.93
CA GLU A 257 -4.41 0.66 -10.76
C GLU A 257 -4.59 1.74 -11.83
N ASP A 258 -5.84 2.01 -12.23
CA ASP A 258 -6.17 3.12 -13.12
C ASP A 258 -6.37 4.44 -12.33
N ALA A 259 -6.63 4.38 -11.01
CA ALA A 259 -6.68 5.53 -10.07
C ALA A 259 -5.34 6.24 -9.82
N ARG A 260 -4.44 6.13 -10.80
CA ARG A 260 -3.15 6.81 -10.87
C ARG A 260 -3.29 8.30 -10.59
N PRO A 261 -2.18 8.97 -10.23
CA PRO A 261 -2.12 10.42 -10.13
C PRO A 261 -2.74 11.20 -11.31
N SER A 262 -2.87 10.59 -12.51
CA SER A 262 -3.58 11.17 -13.65
C SER A 262 -5.08 11.42 -13.43
N TRP A 263 -5.73 10.71 -12.51
CA TRP A 263 -7.12 10.93 -12.11
C TRP A 263 -7.27 12.06 -11.09
N TRP A 264 -6.16 12.47 -10.48
CA TRP A 264 -6.13 13.55 -9.51
C TRP A 264 -5.79 14.85 -10.23
N PRO A 265 -6.78 15.69 -10.53
CA PRO A 265 -6.52 17.02 -11.06
C PRO A 265 -5.72 17.81 -10.02
N PHE A 266 -4.44 18.03 -10.29
CA PHE A 266 -3.44 18.67 -9.42
C PHE A 266 -3.75 20.13 -9.01
N SER A 267 -4.98 20.61 -9.21
CA SER A 267 -5.40 21.91 -8.74
C SER A 267 -5.53 21.93 -7.21
N ARG A 268 -4.96 22.97 -6.58
CA ARG A 268 -5.12 23.22 -5.13
C ARG A 268 -6.60 23.21 -4.70
N THR A 269 -7.49 23.76 -5.54
CA THR A 269 -8.93 23.83 -5.26
C THR A 269 -9.58 22.46 -5.12
N ARG A 270 -9.23 21.49 -5.98
CA ARG A 270 -9.80 20.14 -5.88
C ARG A 270 -9.20 19.33 -4.73
N ASN A 271 -7.91 19.51 -4.41
CA ASN A 271 -7.32 18.92 -3.19
C ASN A 271 -8.03 19.45 -1.93
N LYS A 272 -8.28 20.76 -1.86
CA LYS A 272 -9.04 21.35 -0.75
C LYS A 272 -10.44 20.72 -0.64
N LYS A 273 -11.19 20.66 -1.75
CA LYS A 273 -12.52 20.04 -1.76
C LYS A 273 -12.48 18.58 -1.30
N PHE A 274 -11.48 17.80 -1.74
CA PHE A 274 -11.29 16.42 -1.29
C PHE A 274 -11.06 16.36 0.23
N LEU A 275 -10.18 17.21 0.77
CA LEU A 275 -9.92 17.25 2.22
C LEU A 275 -11.13 17.74 3.03
N ASP A 276 -11.93 18.66 2.49
CA ASP A 276 -13.18 19.10 3.11
C ASP A 276 -14.18 17.93 3.22
N GLU A 277 -14.26 17.09 2.19
CA GLU A 277 -15.06 15.86 2.17
C GLU A 277 -14.55 14.83 3.18
N VAL A 278 -13.23 14.64 3.28
CA VAL A 278 -12.63 13.79 4.32
C VAL A 278 -13.02 14.30 5.71
N ALA A 279 -12.86 15.60 5.98
CA ALA A 279 -13.19 16.19 7.27
C ALA A 279 -14.69 16.09 7.62
N LEU A 280 -15.58 16.14 6.63
CA LEU A 280 -17.01 15.89 6.83
C LEU A 280 -17.26 14.42 7.17
N ALA A 281 -16.70 13.48 6.40
CA ALA A 281 -16.86 12.05 6.62
C ALA A 281 -16.29 11.61 7.98
N THR A 282 -15.14 12.14 8.40
CA THR A 282 -14.56 11.88 9.72
C THR A 282 -15.53 12.25 10.84
N ARG A 283 -16.15 13.45 10.78
CA ARG A 283 -17.13 13.89 11.77
C ARG A 283 -18.36 12.97 11.81
N GLN A 284 -18.85 12.55 10.64
CA GLN A 284 -19.98 11.63 10.55
C GLN A 284 -19.66 10.28 11.21
N ILE A 285 -18.49 9.69 10.92
CA ILE A 285 -18.05 8.42 11.52
C ILE A 285 -17.90 8.55 13.04
N GLN A 286 -17.28 9.62 13.52
CA GLN A 286 -17.11 9.85 14.96
C GLN A 286 -18.46 10.00 15.68
N ASN A 287 -19.43 10.70 15.08
CA ASN A 287 -20.77 10.84 15.64
C ASN A 287 -21.48 9.48 15.73
N LEU A 288 -21.41 8.66 14.67
CA LEU A 288 -22.00 7.32 14.66
C LEU A 288 -21.39 6.40 15.73
N ASN A 289 -20.07 6.44 15.91
CA ASN A 289 -19.38 5.67 16.95
C ASN A 289 -19.80 6.13 18.35
N ASN A 290 -19.92 7.45 18.57
CA ASN A 290 -20.36 8.01 19.85
C ASN A 290 -21.81 7.64 20.18
N GLU A 291 -22.71 7.65 19.19
CA GLU A 291 -24.10 7.22 19.35
C GLU A 291 -24.20 5.73 19.68
N GLY A 292 -23.47 4.88 18.95
CA GLY A 292 -23.41 3.44 19.21
C GLY A 292 -22.95 3.13 20.64
N ASN A 293 -21.89 3.81 21.10
CA ASN A 293 -21.37 3.66 22.47
C ASN A 293 -22.38 4.11 23.53
N ARG A 294 -23.11 5.21 23.29
CA ARG A 294 -24.19 5.68 24.19
C ARG A 294 -25.33 4.66 24.31
N MET A 295 -25.77 4.09 23.19
CA MET A 295 -26.84 3.09 23.18
C MET A 295 -26.44 1.81 23.93
N MET A 296 -25.20 1.32 23.73
CA MET A 296 -24.70 0.16 24.47
C MET A 296 -24.64 0.40 25.97
N LYS A 297 -24.15 1.58 26.39
CA LYS A 297 -24.09 1.94 27.81
C LYS A 297 -25.47 1.97 28.46
N ASN A 298 -26.45 2.64 27.83
CA ASN A 298 -27.82 2.69 28.35
C ASN A 298 -28.48 1.30 28.43
N THR A 299 -28.15 0.40 27.49
CA THR A 299 -28.65 -0.98 27.50
C THR A 299 -28.08 -1.81 28.65
N LEU A 300 -26.83 -1.54 29.04
CA LEU A 300 -26.19 -2.19 30.19
C LEU A 300 -26.70 -1.62 31.52
N ASP A 301 -26.93 -0.31 31.58
CA ASP A 301 -27.40 0.38 32.78
C ASP A 301 -28.90 0.08 33.07
N GLY A 302 -29.73 -0.11 32.04
CA GLY A 302 -31.15 -0.46 32.19
C GLY A 302 -31.46 -1.92 32.55
N LYS A 303 -30.43 -2.76 32.77
CA LYS A 303 -30.55 -4.16 33.20
C LYS A 303 -30.13 -4.39 34.67
N ARG A 304 -29.92 -3.32 35.44
CA ARG A 304 -29.70 -3.35 36.89
C ARG A 304 -30.97 -2.98 37.64
#